data_AF-A0A0M8TMX0-F1
#
_entry.id   AF-A0A0M8TMX0-F1
#
_cell.length_a   1.000
_cell.length_b   1.000
_cell.length_c   1.000
_cell.angle_alpha   90.00
_cell.angle_beta   90.00
_cell.angle_gamma   90.00
#
_symmetry.space_group_name_H-M   'P 1'
#
loop_
_entity.id
_entity.type
_entity.pdbx_description
1 polymer ?
#
loop_
_entity_poly.entity_id
_entity_poly.type
_entity_poly.pdbx_seq_one_letter_code
_entity_poly.pdbx_strand_id
1 'polypeptide(L)'
;MDALRIDTDGSVVALPWPEEYTERRGVVRTAVGGSADAAIYHRRAHLHVHGNGQAEDLPMNLSAWVLASHWRGVEIPYAFHGPVVVTGPQLDGLDESVARQVLAMCAAVADVRAEWVTRLPVGESQARAELLAAVRHAVTALA
;
A
#
# COMPACT_ATOMS: atom_id res chain seq x y z
N MET A 1 -4.68 -15.25 -5.35
CA MET A 1 -4.84 -14.05 -6.18
C MET A 1 -3.44 -13.55 -6.54
N ASP A 2 -3.31 -12.74 -7.58
CA ASP A 2 -2.02 -12.17 -7.98
C ASP A 2 -1.50 -11.14 -6.96
N ALA A 3 -0.28 -10.63 -7.15
CA ALA A 3 0.23 -9.50 -6.39
C ALA A 3 -0.46 -8.19 -6.83
N LEU A 4 -0.50 -7.20 -5.93
CA LEU A 4 -1.03 -5.87 -6.21
C LEU A 4 0.09 -4.84 -6.19
N ARG A 5 0.10 -3.88 -7.11
CA ARG A 5 0.91 -2.67 -7.04
C ARG A 5 0.02 -1.50 -6.64
N ILE A 6 0.45 -0.74 -5.65
CA ILE A 6 -0.14 0.52 -5.23
C ILE A 6 0.76 1.62 -5.76
N ASP A 7 0.26 2.42 -6.70
CA ASP A 7 0.98 3.56 -7.25
C ASP A 7 0.83 4.79 -6.34
N THR A 8 1.71 5.78 -6.51
CA THR A 8 1.80 6.95 -5.63
C THR A 8 0.63 7.91 -5.81
N ASP A 9 -0.09 7.82 -6.92
CA ASP A 9 -1.36 8.50 -7.13
C ASP A 9 -2.54 7.81 -6.40
N GLY A 10 -2.32 6.64 -5.81
CA GLY A 10 -3.30 5.84 -5.10
C GLY A 10 -3.98 4.77 -5.94
N SER A 11 -3.69 4.67 -7.25
CA SER A 11 -4.21 3.62 -8.10
C SER A 11 -3.65 2.25 -7.72
N VAL A 12 -4.47 1.20 -7.91
CA VAL A 12 -4.09 -0.19 -7.59
C VAL A 12 -4.21 -1.04 -8.83
N VAL A 13 -3.13 -1.75 -9.16
CA VAL A 13 -3.04 -2.59 -10.35
C VAL A 13 -2.68 -4.01 -9.95
N ALA A 14 -3.39 -5.01 -10.48
CA ALA A 14 -2.95 -6.40 -10.36
C ALA A 14 -1.74 -6.62 -11.27
N LEU A 15 -0.70 -7.26 -10.73
CA LEU A 15 0.49 -7.61 -11.50
C LEU A 15 0.37 -9.03 -12.05
N PRO A 16 0.82 -9.31 -13.29
CA PRO A 16 0.99 -10.69 -13.72
C PRO A 16 1.95 -11.40 -12.76
N TRP A 17 1.50 -12.51 -12.17
CA TRP A 17 2.29 -13.21 -11.15
C TRP A 17 2.83 -14.55 -11.67
N PRO A 18 4.14 -14.63 -12.01
CA PRO A 18 4.72 -15.84 -12.58
C PRO A 18 4.78 -16.98 -11.56
N GLU A 19 4.92 -18.21 -12.03
CA GLU A 19 5.08 -19.37 -11.15
C GLU A 19 6.46 -19.40 -10.48
N GLU A 20 7.51 -18.98 -11.20
CA GLU A 20 8.89 -19.07 -10.73
C GLU A 20 9.27 -17.93 -9.78
N TYR A 21 9.86 -18.30 -8.64
CA TYR A 21 10.30 -17.34 -7.62
C TYR A 21 11.25 -16.26 -8.15
N THR A 22 12.20 -16.63 -9.02
CA THR A 22 13.17 -15.68 -9.57
C THR A 22 12.49 -14.64 -10.47
N GLU A 23 11.50 -15.06 -11.25
CA GLU A 23 10.71 -14.16 -12.09
C GLU A 23 9.84 -13.22 -11.24
N ARG A 24 9.24 -13.73 -10.15
CA ARG A 24 8.49 -12.89 -9.19
C ARG A 24 9.35 -11.78 -8.60
N ARG A 25 10.61 -12.08 -8.22
CA ARG A 25 11.56 -11.04 -7.78
C ARG A 25 11.83 -10.01 -8.87
N GLY A 26 11.92 -10.45 -10.13
CA GLY A 26 12.05 -9.56 -11.28
C GLY A 26 10.86 -8.62 -11.41
N VAL A 27 9.64 -9.16 -11.35
CA VAL A 27 8.39 -8.39 -11.39
C VAL A 27 8.35 -7.36 -10.25
N VAL A 28 8.66 -7.75 -9.02
CA VAL A 28 8.70 -6.82 -7.88
C VAL A 28 9.69 -5.69 -8.12
N ARG A 29 10.93 -6.01 -8.51
CA ARG A 29 11.98 -5.02 -8.78
C ARG A 29 11.56 -4.01 -9.84
N THR A 30 11.00 -4.50 -10.95
CA THR A 30 10.49 -3.64 -12.02
C THR A 30 9.32 -2.79 -11.55
N ALA A 31 8.40 -3.36 -10.77
CA ALA A 31 7.20 -2.66 -10.31
C ALA A 31 7.49 -1.57 -9.28
N VAL A 32 8.46 -1.77 -8.38
CA VAL A 32 8.89 -0.72 -7.42
C VAL A 32 9.86 0.29 -8.05
N GLY A 33 10.43 -0.01 -9.21
CA GLY A 33 11.32 0.89 -9.96
C GLY A 33 12.81 0.76 -9.64
N GLY A 34 13.23 -0.28 -8.92
CA GLY A 34 14.62 -0.45 -8.49
C GLY A 34 14.78 -1.55 -7.45
N SER A 35 15.81 -1.47 -6.61
CA SER A 35 16.00 -2.45 -5.52
C SER A 35 14.78 -2.46 -4.60
N ALA A 36 14.33 -3.65 -4.21
CA ALA A 36 13.14 -3.85 -3.40
C ALA A 36 13.51 -4.38 -2.03
N ASP A 37 13.04 -3.70 -0.99
CA ASP A 37 13.10 -4.17 0.39
C ASP A 37 11.73 -4.67 0.84
N ALA A 38 11.72 -5.74 1.63
CA ALA A 38 10.49 -6.32 2.16
C ALA A 38 10.21 -5.78 3.58
N ALA A 39 9.02 -5.22 3.77
CA ALA A 39 8.50 -4.74 5.03
C ALA A 39 7.25 -5.53 5.45
N ILE A 40 7.21 -6.01 6.69
CA ILE A 40 6.19 -6.95 7.18
C ILE A 40 5.33 -6.28 8.26
N TYR A 41 4.08 -5.98 7.90
CA TYR A 41 3.08 -5.41 8.82
C TYR A 41 1.87 -6.31 9.04
N HIS A 42 1.68 -7.33 8.18
CA HIS A 42 0.56 -8.26 8.24
C HIS A 42 1.03 -9.70 8.07
N ARG A 43 0.49 -10.63 8.86
CA ARG A 43 0.93 -12.04 8.87
C ARG A 43 0.75 -12.80 7.54
N ARG A 44 -0.14 -12.32 6.67
CA ARG A 44 -0.46 -12.93 5.36
C ARG A 44 -0.09 -12.02 4.18
N ALA A 45 0.60 -10.91 4.42
CA ALA A 45 1.01 -10.00 3.35
C ALA A 45 2.32 -9.27 3.65
N HIS A 46 3.14 -9.13 2.61
CA HIS A 46 4.39 -8.39 2.65
C HIS A 46 4.26 -7.17 1.73
N LEU A 47 4.80 -6.03 2.17
CA LEU A 47 5.00 -4.86 1.33
C LEU A 47 6.42 -4.91 0.78
N HIS A 48 6.58 -4.70 -0.52
CA HIS A 48 7.87 -4.50 -1.16
C HIS A 48 7.95 -3.04 -1.59
N VAL A 49 8.96 -2.36 -1.09
CA VAL A 49 9.15 -0.92 -1.24
C VAL A 49 10.47 -0.64 -1.91
N HIS A 50 10.59 0.53 -2.56
CA HIS A 50 11.86 0.95 -3.13
C HIS A 50 12.90 1.17 -2.02
N GLY A 51 14.03 0.44 -2.06
CA GLY A 51 15.00 0.42 -0.97
C GLY A 51 15.74 1.74 -0.74
N ASN A 52 15.69 2.64 -1.72
CA ASN A 52 16.34 3.96 -1.64
C ASN A 52 15.39 5.11 -2.06
N GLY A 53 14.07 4.88 -1.99
CA GLY A 53 13.09 5.78 -2.63
C GLY A 53 13.13 7.22 -2.11
N GLN A 54 13.40 7.43 -0.82
CA GLN A 54 13.51 8.77 -0.25
C GLN A 54 14.75 9.52 -0.78
N ALA A 55 15.90 8.86 -0.88
CA ALA A 55 17.13 9.50 -1.36
C ALA A 55 17.09 9.78 -2.87
N GLU A 56 16.22 9.07 -3.60
CA GLU A 56 15.95 9.28 -5.02
C GLU A 56 14.76 10.22 -5.28
N ASP A 57 14.29 10.93 -4.25
CA ASP A 57 13.19 11.92 -4.33
C ASP A 57 11.88 11.34 -4.91
N LEU A 58 11.62 10.04 -4.66
CA LEU A 58 10.37 9.42 -5.06
C LEU A 58 9.21 9.95 -4.20
N PRO A 59 8.02 10.18 -4.80
CA PRO A 59 6.88 10.70 -4.06
C PRO A 59 6.38 9.71 -3.01
N MET A 60 5.87 10.24 -1.90
CA MET A 60 5.27 9.42 -0.84
C MET A 60 4.05 8.65 -1.34
N ASN A 61 3.98 7.37 -1.00
CA ASN A 61 2.82 6.52 -1.24
C ASN A 61 1.90 6.54 -0.01
N LEU A 62 0.93 7.46 -0.05
CA LEU A 62 0.01 7.68 1.07
C LEU A 62 -0.86 6.45 1.36
N SER A 63 -1.36 5.79 0.31
CA SER A 63 -2.17 4.57 0.44
C SER A 63 -1.39 3.45 1.14
N ALA A 64 -0.12 3.23 0.75
CA ALA A 64 0.73 2.25 1.41
C ALA A 64 1.04 2.62 2.87
N TRP A 65 1.24 3.90 3.18
CA TRP A 65 1.45 4.37 4.55
C TRP A 65 0.22 4.13 5.45
N VAL A 66 -0.98 4.44 4.95
CA VAL A 66 -2.24 4.19 5.69
C VAL A 66 -2.45 2.68 5.88
N LEU A 67 -2.17 1.88 4.86
CA LEU A 67 -2.25 0.43 4.89
C LEU A 67 -1.36 -0.17 6.00
N ALA A 68 -0.07 0.19 6.02
CA ALA A 68 0.86 -0.29 7.02
C ALA A 68 0.51 0.19 8.43
N SER A 69 0.09 1.46 8.59
CA SER A 69 -0.36 1.99 9.87
C SER A 69 -1.57 1.22 10.41
N HIS A 70 -2.56 0.95 9.56
CA HIS A 70 -3.74 0.19 9.94
C HIS A 70 -3.38 -1.25 10.34
N TRP A 71 -2.58 -1.96 9.54
CA TRP A 71 -2.13 -3.32 9.87
C TRP A 71 -1.29 -3.40 11.15
N ARG A 72 -0.49 -2.37 11.41
CA ARG A 72 0.30 -2.28 12.65
C ARG A 72 -0.55 -1.92 13.87
N GLY A 73 -1.74 -1.36 13.66
CA GLY A 73 -2.63 -0.85 14.71
C GLY A 73 -2.21 0.49 15.31
N VAL A 74 -1.18 1.15 14.75
CA VAL A 74 -0.68 2.45 15.18
C VAL A 74 -0.20 3.25 13.97
N GLU A 75 -0.20 4.58 14.07
CA GLU A 75 0.40 5.46 13.07
C GLU A 75 1.91 5.22 13.01
N ILE A 76 2.45 4.83 11.84
CA ILE A 76 3.89 4.64 11.69
C ILE A 76 4.60 5.98 11.43
N PRO A 77 5.78 6.23 12.03
CA PRO A 77 6.45 7.54 11.98
C PRO A 77 7.26 7.79 10.70
N TYR A 78 7.28 6.85 9.75
CA TYR A 78 8.02 6.93 8.50
C TYR A 78 7.10 6.67 7.31
N ALA A 79 7.50 7.12 6.13
CA ALA A 79 6.75 7.00 4.88
C ALA A 79 7.36 5.93 3.96
N PHE A 80 6.57 5.48 2.98
CA PHE A 80 7.08 4.73 1.84
C PHE A 80 7.13 5.65 0.63
N HIS A 81 8.22 5.56 -0.14
CA HIS A 81 8.48 6.43 -1.28
C HIS A 81 8.52 5.60 -2.57
N GLY A 82 7.74 6.00 -3.57
CA GLY A 82 7.54 5.26 -4.82
C GLY A 82 6.40 4.22 -4.77
N PRO A 83 6.20 3.48 -5.87
CA PRO A 83 5.22 2.39 -5.92
C PRO A 83 5.52 1.30 -4.89
N VAL A 84 4.49 0.67 -4.35
CA VAL A 84 4.61 -0.42 -3.36
C VAL A 84 3.90 -1.66 -3.90
N VAL A 85 4.58 -2.82 -3.85
CA VAL A 85 3.97 -4.09 -4.23
C VAL A 85 3.53 -4.86 -2.99
N VAL A 86 2.33 -5.41 -3.01
CA VAL A 86 1.76 -6.25 -1.96
C VAL A 86 1.71 -7.69 -2.45
N THR A 87 2.37 -8.60 -1.73
CA THR A 87 2.37 -10.05 -2.03
C THR A 87 1.96 -10.85 -0.80
N GLY A 88 1.70 -12.14 -0.98
CA GLY A 88 1.74 -13.10 0.12
C GLY A 88 3.15 -13.26 0.70
N PRO A 89 3.30 -14.02 1.80
CA PRO A 89 4.61 -14.36 2.36
C PRO A 89 5.51 -15.02 1.31
N GLN A 90 6.82 -14.81 1.39
CA GLN A 90 7.80 -15.44 0.48
C GLN A 90 7.53 -15.21 -1.02
N LEU A 91 6.93 -14.07 -1.37
CA LEU A 91 6.50 -13.75 -2.75
C LEU A 91 5.41 -14.68 -3.29
N ASP A 92 4.62 -15.32 -2.44
CA ASP A 92 3.43 -16.00 -2.89
C ASP A 92 2.36 -15.02 -3.39
N GLY A 93 1.40 -15.55 -4.13
CA GLY A 93 0.21 -14.80 -4.52
C GLY A 93 -0.53 -14.28 -3.29
N LEU A 94 -1.16 -13.12 -3.43
CA LEU A 94 -1.90 -12.53 -2.33
C LEU A 94 -3.16 -13.36 -2.06
N ASP A 95 -3.45 -13.57 -0.78
CA ASP A 95 -4.70 -14.19 -0.36
C ASP A 95 -5.88 -13.29 -0.74
N GLU A 96 -6.97 -13.89 -1.23
CA GLU A 96 -8.12 -13.13 -1.73
C GLU A 96 -8.78 -12.24 -0.69
N SER A 97 -8.89 -12.67 0.58
CA SER A 97 -9.48 -11.83 1.62
C SER A 97 -8.60 -10.61 1.91
N VAL A 98 -7.28 -10.80 1.87
CA VAL A 98 -6.30 -9.73 2.11
C VAL A 98 -6.25 -8.78 0.91
N ALA A 99 -6.32 -9.30 -0.31
CA ALA A 99 -6.38 -8.47 -1.51
C ALA A 99 -7.64 -7.58 -1.51
N ARG A 100 -8.80 -8.13 -1.15
CA ARG A 100 -10.04 -7.35 -0.99
C ARG A 100 -9.90 -6.26 0.08
N GLN A 101 -9.21 -6.57 1.18
CA GLN A 101 -8.89 -5.58 2.20
C GLN A 101 -8.03 -4.45 1.62
N VAL A 102 -6.92 -4.76 0.96
CA VAL A 102 -6.02 -3.76 0.33
C VAL A 102 -6.80 -2.86 -0.63
N LEU A 103 -7.62 -3.45 -1.52
CA LEU A 103 -8.43 -2.71 -2.48
C LEU A 103 -9.41 -1.76 -1.80
N ALA A 104 -10.15 -2.22 -0.79
CA ALA A 104 -11.10 -1.40 -0.05
C ALA A 104 -10.41 -0.25 0.70
N MET A 105 -9.24 -0.50 1.28
CA MET A 105 -8.46 0.52 1.98
C MET A 105 -7.94 1.58 1.01
N CYS A 106 -7.44 1.19 -0.17
CA CYS A 106 -6.98 2.14 -1.18
C CYS A 106 -8.14 2.98 -1.74
N ALA A 107 -9.32 2.36 -1.96
CA ALA A 107 -10.52 3.09 -2.36
C ALA A 107 -10.93 4.13 -1.31
N ALA A 108 -10.96 3.77 -0.02
CA ALA A 108 -11.27 4.71 1.05
C ALA A 108 -10.29 5.88 1.14
N VAL A 109 -8.99 5.63 0.90
CA VAL A 109 -7.98 6.70 0.81
C VAL A 109 -8.26 7.61 -0.39
N ALA A 110 -8.62 7.04 -1.54
CA ALA A 110 -8.95 7.81 -2.74
C ALA A 110 -10.18 8.69 -2.53
N ASP A 111 -11.23 8.18 -1.86
CA ASP A 111 -12.45 8.92 -1.54
C ASP A 111 -12.15 10.14 -0.66
N VAL A 112 -11.37 9.95 0.42
CA VAL A 112 -10.95 11.05 1.29
C VAL A 112 -10.14 12.10 0.52
N ARG A 113 -9.22 11.67 -0.35
CA ARG A 113 -8.43 12.59 -1.17
C ARG A 113 -9.30 13.34 -2.19
N ALA A 114 -10.34 12.71 -2.74
CA ALA A 114 -11.29 13.36 -3.62
C ALA A 114 -12.09 14.44 -2.88
N GLU A 115 -12.50 14.18 -1.63
CA GLU A 115 -13.15 15.19 -0.78
C GLU A 115 -12.25 16.41 -0.55
N TRP A 116 -10.96 16.18 -0.31
CA TRP A 116 -9.99 17.25 -0.03
C TRP A 116 -9.81 18.25 -1.17
N VAL A 117 -10.20 17.92 -2.40
CA VAL A 117 -10.26 18.87 -3.51
C VAL A 117 -11.24 20.01 -3.21
N THR A 118 -12.30 19.74 -2.44
CA THR A 118 -13.36 20.71 -2.11
C THR A 118 -13.33 21.16 -0.64
N ARG A 119 -12.79 20.31 0.25
CA ARG A 119 -12.70 20.55 1.70
C ARG A 119 -11.31 20.17 2.19
N LEU A 120 -10.38 21.11 2.17
CA LEU A 120 -9.04 20.88 2.68
C LEU A 120 -9.07 20.50 4.18
N PRO A 121 -8.22 19.56 4.62
CA PRO A 121 -8.04 19.29 6.04
C PRO A 121 -7.40 20.52 6.71
N VAL A 122 -7.73 20.76 7.98
CA VAL A 122 -7.24 21.93 8.74
C VAL A 122 -5.72 21.83 9.01
N GLY A 123 -5.16 20.62 8.94
CA GLY A 123 -3.72 20.40 9.02
C GLY A 123 -3.36 18.92 8.87
N GLU A 124 -2.06 18.64 8.90
CA GLU A 124 -1.52 17.30 8.66
C GLU A 124 -2.04 16.25 9.64
N SER A 125 -2.09 16.56 10.93
CA SER A 125 -2.61 15.62 11.94
C SER A 125 -4.06 15.23 11.69
N GLN A 126 -4.90 16.18 11.26
CA GLN A 126 -6.29 15.89 10.91
C GLN A 126 -6.36 15.07 9.62
N ALA A 127 -5.56 15.42 8.61
CA ALA A 127 -5.49 14.68 7.35
C ALA A 127 -5.17 13.19 7.58
N ARG A 128 -4.15 12.92 8.41
CA ARG A 128 -3.76 11.56 8.82
C ARG A 128 -4.88 10.84 9.58
N ALA A 129 -5.54 11.53 10.51
CA ALA A 129 -6.66 10.97 11.28
C ALA A 129 -7.86 10.61 10.39
N GLU A 130 -8.24 11.48 9.45
CA GLU A 130 -9.32 11.25 8.48
C GLU A 130 -9.05 10.00 7.64
N LEU A 131 -7.84 9.86 7.08
CA LEU A 131 -7.45 8.69 6.29
C LEU A 131 -7.52 7.39 7.09
N LEU A 132 -6.94 7.37 8.30
CA LEU A 132 -6.95 6.19 9.15
C LEU A 132 -8.37 5.82 9.60
N ALA A 133 -9.24 6.82 9.83
CA ALA A 133 -10.65 6.59 10.16
C ALA A 133 -11.42 5.98 8.99
N ALA A 134 -11.29 6.54 7.79
CA ALA A 134 -11.95 6.03 6.59
C ALA A 134 -11.57 4.57 6.30
N VAL A 135 -10.28 4.26 6.40
CA VAL A 135 -9.77 2.90 6.22
C VAL A 135 -10.28 1.92 7.28
N ARG A 136 -10.36 2.32 8.56
CA ARG A 136 -10.99 1.49 9.60
C ARG A 136 -12.43 1.17 9.25
N HIS A 137 -13.21 2.18 8.85
CA HIS A 137 -14.60 1.98 8.45
C HIS A 137 -14.74 1.03 7.24
N ALA A 138 -13.91 1.20 6.21
CA ALA A 138 -13.91 0.34 5.04
C ALA A 138 -13.60 -1.13 5.38
N VAL A 139 -12.63 -1.37 6.27
CA VAL A 139 -12.30 -2.73 6.71
C VAL A 139 -13.42 -3.35 7.56
N THR A 140 -14.04 -2.58 8.46
CA THR A 140 -15.19 -3.07 9.25
C THR A 140 -16.38 -3.45 8.35
N ALA A 141 -16.58 -2.75 7.23
CA ALA A 141 -17.65 -3.07 6.28
C ALA A 141 -17.42 -4.36 5.47
N LEU A 142 -16.22 -4.95 5.53
CA LEU A 142 -15.89 -6.22 4.87
C LEU A 142 -16.11 -7.45 5.78
N ALA A 143 -16.35 -7.24 7.07
CA ALA A 143 -16.51 -8.28 8.08
C ALA A 143 -17.97 -8.73 8.21
#